data_AF-U6DYR0-F1
#
_entry.id   AF-U6DYR0-F1
#
_cell.length_a   1.000
_cell.length_b   1.000
_cell.length_c   1.000
_cell.angle_alpha   90.00
_cell.angle_beta   90.00
_cell.angle_gamma   90.00
#
_symmetry.space_group_name_H-M   'P 1'
#
loop_
_entity.id
_entity.type
_entity.pdbx_description
1 polymer ?
#
loop_
_entity_poly.entity_id
_entity_poly.type
_entity_poly.pdbx_seq_one_letter_code
_entity_poly.pdbx_strand_id
1 'polypeptide(L)'
;GGGGGSYTQGQAPEPRTREYFYYVDHQGQLFLDDSKMKNFITCFKDPQFLVTFFSRLRPNRSGRYETSFPFLSPCGRERNFLRCEDRPVVFTHLLASGPGPPRLSY
;
A
#
# COMPACT_ATOMS: atom_id res chain seq x y z
N GLY A 1 2.73 -13.29 -18.12
CA GLY A 1 4.14 -13.46 -17.75
C GLY A 1 4.53 -12.32 -16.83
N GLY A 2 5.09 -12.61 -15.67
CA GLY A 2 5.52 -11.60 -14.70
C GLY A 2 6.10 -12.31 -13.49
N GLY A 3 7.42 -12.51 -13.49
CA GLY A 3 8.13 -13.13 -12.38
C GLY A 3 8.09 -12.23 -11.15
N GLY A 4 7.08 -12.43 -10.30
CA GLY A 4 7.15 -11.99 -8.92
C GLY A 4 7.98 -13.00 -8.13
N GLY A 5 9.07 -12.57 -7.53
CA GLY A 5 9.79 -13.41 -6.58
C GLY A 5 8.84 -13.95 -5.52
N SER A 6 9.01 -15.21 -5.12
CA SER A 6 8.21 -15.80 -4.04
C SER A 6 8.34 -14.95 -2.77
N TYR A 7 7.23 -14.69 -2.09
CA TYR A 7 7.18 -14.00 -0.82
C TYR A 7 6.28 -14.75 0.17
N THR A 8 6.47 -14.51 1.46
CA THR A 8 5.60 -15.01 2.53
C THR A 8 5.22 -13.87 3.46
N GLN A 9 3.95 -13.78 3.85
CA GLN A 9 3.50 -12.74 4.79
C GLN A 9 4.25 -12.83 6.12
N GLY A 10 4.75 -11.69 6.60
CA GLY A 10 5.46 -11.59 7.87
C GLY A 10 6.87 -12.19 7.87
N GLN A 11 7.43 -12.49 6.69
CA GLN A 11 8.81 -12.98 6.56
C GLN A 11 9.82 -11.98 7.11
N ALA A 12 10.99 -12.47 7.55
CA ALA A 12 12.05 -11.65 8.12
C ALA A 12 13.41 -11.96 7.49
N PRO A 13 13.69 -11.48 6.26
CA PRO A 13 14.94 -11.76 5.57
C PRO A 13 16.14 -11.07 6.22
N GLU A 14 15.90 -10.01 7.00
CA GLU A 14 16.91 -9.28 7.76
C GLU A 14 16.58 -9.36 9.26
N PRO A 15 17.60 -9.40 10.15
CA PRO A 15 17.37 -9.41 11.59
C PRO A 15 16.50 -8.24 12.03
N ARG A 16 15.40 -8.55 12.73
CA ARG A 16 14.46 -7.57 13.28
C ARG A 16 13.69 -6.74 12.23
N THR A 17 13.66 -7.14 10.97
CA THR A 17 12.81 -6.51 9.95
C THR A 17 11.78 -7.51 9.44
N ARG A 18 10.50 -7.16 9.52
CA ARG A 18 9.40 -7.96 8.96
C ARG A 18 8.92 -7.36 7.64
N GLU A 19 8.56 -8.21 6.70
CA GLU A 19 8.01 -7.82 5.41
C GLU A 19 6.55 -8.30 5.30
N TYR A 20 5.67 -7.37 4.96
CA TYR A 20 4.26 -7.64 4.69
C TYR A 20 3.91 -7.14 3.29
N PHE A 21 2.97 -7.82 2.65
CA PHE A 21 2.62 -7.59 1.26
C PHE A 21 1.14 -7.28 1.16
N TYR A 22 0.83 -6.14 0.56
CA TYR A 22 -0.51 -5.59 0.47
C TYR A 22 -0.94 -5.38 -0.96
N TYR A 23 -2.25 -5.42 -1.14
CA TYR A 23 -2.97 -5.07 -2.35
C TYR A 23 -3.97 -3.97 -2.05
N VAL A 24 -4.05 -2.96 -2.92
CA VAL A 24 -5.16 -2.02 -2.93
C VAL A 24 -5.98 -2.22 -4.20
N ASP A 25 -7.30 -2.33 -4.04
CA ASP A 25 -8.23 -2.43 -5.17
C ASP A 25 -8.57 -1.06 -5.76
N HIS A 26 -9.37 -1.07 -6.83
CA HIS A 26 -9.86 0.14 -7.49
C HIS A 26 -10.77 1.02 -6.60
N GLN A 27 -11.29 0.51 -5.47
CA GLN A 27 -12.08 1.27 -4.50
C GLN A 27 -11.22 1.89 -3.40
N GLY A 28 -9.90 1.65 -3.40
CA GLY A 28 -8.99 2.10 -2.36
C GLY A 28 -9.00 1.21 -1.11
N GLN A 29 -9.62 0.03 -1.16
CA GLN A 29 -9.64 -0.90 -0.04
C GLN A 29 -8.31 -1.66 0.05
N LEU A 30 -7.73 -1.68 1.25
CA LEU A 30 -6.45 -2.31 1.52
C LEU A 30 -6.64 -3.76 2.01
N PHE A 31 -5.87 -4.68 1.45
CA PHE A 31 -5.90 -6.11 1.75
C PHE A 31 -4.49 -6.68 1.91
N LEU A 32 -4.34 -7.82 2.59
CA LEU A 32 -3.15 -8.65 2.42
C LEU A 32 -3.14 -9.24 1.01
N ASP A 33 -1.99 -9.26 0.38
CA ASP A 33 -1.85 -9.62 -1.03
C ASP A 33 -2.31 -11.06 -1.35
N ASP A 34 -1.97 -11.99 -0.46
CA ASP A 34 -2.29 -13.41 -0.52
C ASP A 34 -3.69 -13.76 0.00
N SER A 35 -4.49 -12.77 0.42
CA SER A 35 -5.88 -13.01 0.83
C SER A 35 -6.69 -13.64 -0.31
N LYS A 36 -7.23 -14.83 -0.07
CA LYS A 36 -8.05 -15.58 -1.04
C LYS A 36 -9.34 -14.84 -1.40
N MET A 37 -9.96 -14.17 -0.44
CA MET A 37 -11.16 -13.36 -0.63
C MET A 37 -10.82 -11.89 -0.34
N LYS A 38 -11.04 -11.02 -1.32
CA LYS A 38 -10.88 -9.57 -1.19
C LYS A 38 -12.27 -8.94 -1.35
N ASN A 39 -12.89 -8.60 -0.22
CA ASN A 39 -14.22 -8.02 -0.15
C ASN A 39 -14.33 -7.08 1.05
N PHE A 40 -15.47 -6.42 1.20
CA PHE A 40 -15.66 -5.45 2.27
C PHE A 40 -15.46 -6.04 3.68
N ILE A 41 -15.59 -7.35 3.91
CA ILE A 41 -15.39 -7.95 5.23
C ILE A 41 -13.89 -8.18 5.50
N THR A 42 -13.09 -8.43 4.47
CA THR A 42 -11.68 -8.80 4.58
C THR A 42 -10.70 -7.65 4.41
N CYS A 43 -11.17 -6.44 4.05
CA CYS A 43 -10.32 -5.26 3.97
C CYS A 43 -9.92 -4.74 5.36
N PHE A 44 -8.78 -4.09 5.44
CA PHE A 44 -8.39 -3.31 6.61
C PHE A 44 -9.28 -2.07 6.71
N LYS A 45 -9.81 -1.82 7.92
CA LYS A 45 -10.71 -0.68 8.21
C LYS A 45 -10.26 0.18 9.38
N ASP A 46 -9.20 -0.23 10.08
CA ASP A 46 -8.70 0.52 11.23
C ASP A 46 -8.17 1.89 10.77
N PRO A 47 -8.80 3.01 11.17
CA PRO A 47 -8.45 4.32 10.62
C PRO A 47 -7.03 4.74 10.96
N GLN A 48 -6.53 4.39 12.15
CA GLN A 48 -5.18 4.77 12.59
C GLN A 48 -4.11 4.03 11.77
N PHE A 49 -4.32 2.74 11.53
CA PHE A 49 -3.49 1.92 10.65
C PHE A 49 -3.51 2.47 9.22
N LEU A 50 -4.69 2.71 8.65
CA LEU A 50 -4.83 3.18 7.27
C LEU A 50 -4.17 4.56 7.08
N VAL A 51 -4.41 5.50 8.00
CA VAL A 51 -3.75 6.81 7.98
C VAL A 51 -2.24 6.62 8.04
N THR A 52 -1.71 5.83 8.98
CA THR A 52 -0.27 5.60 9.12
C THR A 52 0.33 4.94 7.88
N PHE A 53 -0.38 3.97 7.30
CA PHE A 53 0.04 3.20 6.13
C PHE A 53 0.14 4.12 4.90
N PHE A 54 -0.93 4.84 4.58
CA PHE A 54 -0.99 5.67 3.38
C PHE A 54 -0.17 6.95 3.51
N SER A 55 -0.13 7.59 4.68
CA SER A 55 0.67 8.82 4.89
C SER A 55 2.18 8.60 4.78
N ARG A 56 2.66 7.35 4.91
CA ARG A 56 4.07 6.98 4.72
C ARG A 56 4.35 6.28 3.39
N LEU A 57 3.33 6.09 2.55
CA LEU A 57 3.46 5.40 1.29
C LEU A 57 4.39 6.17 0.36
N ARG A 58 5.38 5.47 -0.21
CA ARG A 58 6.36 6.04 -1.13
C ARG A 58 6.72 5.04 -2.23
N PRO A 59 7.32 5.50 -3.35
CA PRO A 59 7.86 4.59 -4.35
C PRO A 59 8.84 3.60 -3.72
N ASN A 60 8.70 2.32 -4.07
CA ASN A 60 9.61 1.28 -3.62
C ASN A 60 10.96 1.43 -4.34
N ARG A 61 11.98 1.78 -3.56
CA ARG A 61 13.39 1.88 -3.99
C ARG A 61 14.29 1.08 -3.05
N SER A 62 13.76 0.00 -2.49
CA SER A 62 14.44 -0.81 -1.48
C SER A 62 15.38 -1.86 -2.06
N GLY A 63 15.42 -2.02 -3.40
CA GLY A 63 16.07 -3.12 -4.10
C GLY A 63 15.30 -4.44 -4.03
N ARG A 64 14.13 -4.48 -3.37
CA ARG A 64 13.33 -5.69 -3.16
C ARG A 64 11.93 -5.53 -3.72
N TYR A 65 11.51 -6.50 -4.52
CA TYR A 65 10.15 -6.60 -5.06
C TYR A 65 9.65 -5.38 -5.85
N GLU A 66 10.54 -4.49 -6.31
CA GLU A 66 10.16 -3.19 -6.90
C GLU A 66 9.21 -3.32 -8.10
N THR A 67 9.43 -4.33 -8.95
CA THR A 67 8.60 -4.57 -10.13
C THR A 67 7.19 -5.07 -9.77
N SER A 68 7.08 -5.94 -8.75
CA SER A 68 5.80 -6.55 -8.36
C SER A 68 5.03 -5.72 -7.33
N PHE A 69 5.75 -4.92 -6.53
CA PHE A 69 5.25 -4.07 -5.47
C PHE A 69 5.92 -2.69 -5.60
N PRO A 70 5.37 -1.80 -6.45
CA PRO A 70 5.98 -0.52 -6.79
C PRO A 70 5.96 0.50 -5.65
N PHE A 71 5.26 0.22 -4.54
CA PHE A 71 5.17 1.11 -3.40
C PHE A 71 5.59 0.39 -2.10
N LEU A 72 6.03 1.19 -1.12
CA LEU A 72 6.46 0.74 0.19
C LEU A 72 5.98 1.74 1.25
N SER A 73 5.36 1.23 2.32
CA SER A 73 5.06 1.99 3.52
C SER A 73 5.94 1.50 4.68
N PRO A 74 6.95 2.28 5.12
CA PRO A 74 7.79 1.90 6.27
C PRO A 74 7.07 2.15 7.60
N CYS A 75 7.11 1.16 8.50
CA CYS A 75 6.55 1.29 9.84
C CYS A 75 7.47 0.68 10.90
N GLY A 76 8.35 1.49 11.48
CA GLY A 76 9.30 1.00 12.49
C GLY A 76 10.19 -0.12 11.93
N ARG A 77 9.95 -1.35 12.39
CA ARG A 77 10.66 -2.57 11.97
C ARG A 77 9.97 -3.31 10.81
N GLU A 78 8.93 -2.74 10.24
CA GLU A 78 8.12 -3.35 9.18
C GLU A 78 8.33 -2.64 7.85
N ARG A 79 8.46 -3.45 6.78
CA ARG A 79 8.43 -3.03 5.38
C ARG A 79 7.13 -3.53 4.78
N ASN A 80 6.21 -2.62 4.54
CA ASN A 80 4.90 -2.94 3.97
C ASN A 80 4.90 -2.65 2.47
N PHE A 81 5.12 -3.68 1.67
CA PHE A 81 5.12 -3.60 0.21
C PHE A 81 3.69 -3.52 -0.30
N LEU A 82 3.43 -2.64 -1.27
CA LEU A 82 2.10 -2.43 -1.82
C LEU A 82 2.14 -2.51 -3.36
N ARG A 83 1.17 -3.25 -3.90
CA ARG A 83 0.77 -3.18 -5.30
C ARG A 83 -0.70 -2.77 -5.42
N CYS A 84 -1.09 -2.29 -6.59
CA CYS A 84 -2.46 -1.90 -6.89
C CYS A 84 -2.94 -2.62 -8.16
N GLU A 85 -4.25 -2.67 -8.37
CA GLU A 85 -4.82 -2.96 -9.69
C GLU A 85 -4.32 -1.91 -10.71
N ASP A 86 -4.08 -2.32 -11.96
CA ASP A 86 -3.46 -1.47 -12.99
C ASP A 86 -4.18 -0.11 -13.13
N ARG A 87 -3.43 0.96 -12.84
CA ARG A 87 -3.64 2.43 -12.86
C ARG A 87 -4.86 3.00 -13.63
N PRO A 88 -5.42 4.17 -13.23
CA PRO A 88 -4.73 5.29 -12.57
C PRO A 88 -5.21 5.61 -11.15
N VAL A 89 -4.31 6.26 -10.42
CA VAL A 89 -4.51 6.87 -9.10
C VAL A 89 -5.82 7.67 -9.07
N VAL A 90 -6.69 7.34 -8.11
CA VAL A 90 -7.84 8.14 -7.70
C VAL A 90 -7.38 9.08 -6.59
N PHE A 91 -7.76 10.34 -6.68
CA PHE A 91 -7.40 11.39 -5.74
C PHE A 91 -8.03 11.17 -4.34
N THR A 92 -7.31 11.47 -3.27
CA THR A 92 -7.68 11.30 -1.84
C THR A 92 -7.78 12.61 -1.02
N HIS A 93 -7.36 13.80 -1.49
CA HIS A 93 -7.78 15.10 -0.94
C HIS A 93 -8.09 16.17 -1.98
N LEU A 94 -9.10 16.99 -1.67
CA LEU A 94 -9.19 18.38 -2.11
C LEU A 94 -8.64 19.26 -0.97
N LEU A 95 -7.58 20.02 -1.22
CA LEU A 95 -7.18 21.13 -0.37
C LEU A 95 -8.27 22.19 -0.48
N ALA A 96 -8.92 22.52 0.63
CA ALA A 96 -9.82 23.66 0.71
C ALA A 96 -9.00 24.93 0.40
N SER A 97 -9.14 25.44 -0.82
CA SER A 97 -8.80 26.84 -1.06
C SER A 97 -9.87 27.68 -0.38
N GLY A 98 -9.49 28.82 0.19
CA GLY A 98 -10.42 29.93 0.38
C GLY A 98 -11.17 30.24 -0.94
N PRO A 99 -12.11 31.21 -0.96
CA PRO A 99 -13.14 31.33 -2.00
C PRO A 99 -12.57 31.23 -3.43
N GLY A 100 -12.60 30.03 -4.01
CA GLY A 100 -11.88 29.67 -5.24
C GLY A 100 -11.96 28.15 -5.48
N PRO A 101 -11.86 27.69 -6.74
CA PRO A 101 -12.06 26.28 -7.09
C PRO A 101 -10.98 25.37 -6.46
N PRO A 102 -11.36 24.19 -5.97
CA PRO A 102 -10.50 23.37 -5.12
C PRO A 102 -9.35 22.69 -5.90
N ARG A 103 -8.21 22.49 -5.24
CA ARG A 103 -6.99 21.84 -5.77
C ARG A 103 -6.76 20.49 -5.09
N LEU A 104 -6.28 19.48 -5.83
CA LEU A 104 -6.17 18.09 -5.38
C LEU A 104 -4.79 17.78 -4.75
N SER A 105 -4.72 16.99 -3.69
CA SER A 105 -3.47 16.45 -3.13
C SER A 105 -3.63 15.05 -2.55
N TYR A 106 -2.91 14.09 -3.16
CA TYR A 106 -2.97 12.61 -2.99
C TYR A 106 -4.35 12.09 -3.12
#